data_AF-A0AAD4JGT0-F1
#
_entry.id   AF-A0AAD4JGT0-F1
#
_cell.length_a   1.000
_cell.length_b   1.000
_cell.length_c   1.000
_cell.angle_alpha   90.00
_cell.angle_beta   90.00
_cell.angle_gamma   90.00
#
_symmetry.space_group_name_H-M   'P 1'
#
loop_
_entity.id
_entity.type
_entity.pdbx_description
1 polymer ?
#
loop_
_entity_poly.entity_id
_entity_poly.type
_entity_poly.pdbx_seq_one_letter_code
_entity_poly.pdbx_strand_id
1 'polypeptide(L)'
;MDENVVVQQSIRPSSHEVHEEYNDFSPEYNMMIDDEAAGAGAGGEDLKGMRLIHLLMAAAEAMAGASKCRELARVILVRLKELVSPSDGTNMERLAAYFTDALQALLDGAAAGGHGKQALGGHYKEEHHQTDALAAFQLLQDMSPYVKFGHFTANQAILEAVTHDRRVHIVDYDIMEGIQWASLMQALVSRKDGPPTPHLRITAVSRSGSGSGRRSFGTIQETGRRLTAFAASLGQPFSFHQCKLDADEAFRPSSLKLVRGEALIVNCMLHLPHFSYRAPDSISSFLSGAKTLNPRLITLVEEEMGPPSDGGFVGRFIDTLHHYSAVYDSLEAGFPMQSRARALVERVFLGPRITGSLARIYRAREEAGEGYSWGQWLGAVGLRPISISFANHCQAKLLLGLYNDGYSVEELTSNKLVLGWKSRRLLSASIWTSQDGDL
;
A
#
# COMPACT_ATOMS: atom_id res chain seq x y z
N MET A 1 27.99 62.84 -22.17
CA MET A 1 27.31 63.92 -22.88
C MET A 1 26.22 64.36 -21.95
N ASP A 2 26.39 65.60 -21.52
CA ASP A 2 25.92 66.10 -20.24
C ASP A 2 24.71 67.00 -20.46
N GLU A 3 24.17 67.47 -19.34
CA GLU A 3 23.57 68.80 -19.08
C GLU A 3 22.38 68.59 -18.12
N ASN A 4 22.56 68.84 -16.82
CA ASN A 4 22.43 70.15 -16.15
C ASN A 4 20.93 70.49 -15.89
N VAL A 5 20.51 71.13 -14.78
CA VAL A 5 21.20 72.01 -13.81
C VAL A 5 20.81 71.65 -12.35
N VAL A 6 21.68 71.95 -11.38
CA VAL A 6 21.41 71.95 -9.92
C VAL A 6 21.44 73.38 -9.38
N VAL A 7 20.55 73.74 -8.43
CA VAL A 7 20.70 74.76 -7.35
C VAL A 7 19.40 74.67 -6.50
N GLN A 8 19.35 74.43 -5.19
CA GLN A 8 20.06 74.91 -3.97
C GLN A 8 19.27 76.00 -3.19
N GLN A 9 18.92 75.67 -1.94
CA GLN A 9 19.04 76.51 -0.71
C GLN A 9 18.19 77.81 -0.59
N SER A 10 17.87 78.38 0.58
CA SER A 10 17.95 78.02 2.03
C SER A 10 16.89 78.90 2.78
N ILE A 11 16.48 78.69 4.04
CA ILE A 11 17.00 79.38 5.27
C ILE A 11 16.07 79.04 6.47
N ARG A 12 16.60 79.07 7.71
CA ARG A 12 15.92 79.08 9.04
C ARG A 12 16.45 80.30 9.86
N PRO A 13 15.91 80.74 11.03
CA PRO A 13 14.93 80.12 11.95
C PRO A 13 13.65 81.01 12.11
N SER A 14 12.92 81.26 13.23
CA SER A 14 13.12 81.08 14.69
C SER A 14 11.82 81.20 15.55
N SER A 15 12.02 80.97 16.86
CA SER A 15 11.22 81.16 18.10
C SER A 15 10.43 82.49 18.28
N HIS A 16 9.43 82.66 19.19
CA HIS A 16 9.25 82.14 20.58
C HIS A 16 7.74 82.13 21.04
N GLU A 17 7.36 81.15 21.89
CA GLU A 17 6.48 81.25 23.12
C GLU A 17 5.03 81.81 23.13
N VAL A 18 4.06 81.41 24.01
CA VAL A 18 3.91 80.32 25.03
C VAL A 18 2.42 79.88 25.16
N HIS A 19 2.16 78.76 25.86
CA HIS A 19 0.88 78.29 26.49
C HIS A 19 -0.27 77.87 25.55
N GLU A 20 -1.18 76.95 25.91
CA GLU A 20 -1.53 76.39 27.24
C GLU A 20 -1.74 74.84 27.20
N GLU A 21 -1.98 74.18 28.34
CA GLU A 21 -1.98 72.69 28.49
C GLU A 21 -3.35 72.01 28.26
N TYR A 22 -3.37 70.70 27.96
CA TYR A 22 -3.98 69.62 28.78
C TYR A 22 -4.07 68.26 28.04
N ASN A 23 -3.70 67.18 28.75
CA ASN A 23 -3.87 65.71 28.51
C ASN A 23 -3.90 65.17 27.04
N ASP A 24 -2.90 64.43 26.55
CA ASP A 24 -2.36 63.11 27.00
C ASP A 24 -3.17 61.88 26.51
N PHE A 25 -2.66 61.21 25.45
CA PHE A 25 -2.25 59.79 25.44
C PHE A 25 -1.83 59.34 24.02
N SER A 26 -0.60 58.83 23.86
CA SER A 26 -0.06 58.33 22.58
C SER A 26 -0.15 56.80 22.45
N PRO A 27 -0.45 56.22 21.27
CA PRO A 27 -0.53 54.77 21.07
C PRO A 27 0.77 54.17 20.51
N GLU A 28 1.85 54.17 21.29
CA GLU A 28 3.05 53.34 21.01
C GLU A 28 3.50 52.60 22.27
N TYR A 29 3.17 51.31 22.37
CA TYR A 29 3.99 50.20 22.89
C TYR A 29 3.12 48.95 23.06
N ASN A 30 3.24 47.98 22.14
CA ASN A 30 3.05 46.56 22.44
C ASN A 30 3.59 45.71 21.29
N MET A 31 4.83 45.24 21.47
CA MET A 31 5.45 44.21 20.63
C MET A 31 5.71 43.01 21.55
N MET A 32 5.58 41.79 21.02
CA MET A 32 5.83 40.50 21.73
C MET A 32 4.81 40.05 22.80
N ILE A 33 3.57 39.75 22.42
CA ILE A 33 2.87 38.53 22.90
C ILE A 33 2.00 38.00 21.73
N ASP A 34 2.45 36.95 21.02
CA ASP A 34 1.60 36.02 20.23
C ASP A 34 2.44 34.90 19.55
N ASP A 35 3.24 34.16 20.31
CA ASP A 35 4.05 33.02 19.78
C ASP A 35 3.96 31.72 20.62
N GLU A 36 3.66 31.81 21.92
CA GLU A 36 3.58 30.62 22.79
C GLU A 36 2.37 29.71 22.51
N ALA A 37 1.28 30.26 21.95
CA ALA A 37 0.05 29.53 21.68
C ALA A 37 0.22 28.42 20.61
N ALA A 38 1.09 28.64 19.62
CA ALA A 38 1.36 27.65 18.56
C ALA A 38 2.20 26.46 19.07
N GLY A 39 3.18 26.72 19.94
CA GLY A 39 4.06 25.69 20.49
C GLY A 39 3.35 24.72 21.45
N ALA A 40 2.42 25.24 22.26
CA ALA A 40 1.70 24.44 23.26
C ALA A 40 0.79 23.35 22.64
N GLY A 41 0.18 23.64 21.48
CA GLY A 41 -0.67 22.67 20.76
C GLY A 41 0.13 21.47 20.25
N ALA A 42 1.19 21.73 19.46
CA ALA A 42 2.04 20.69 18.90
C ALA A 42 2.67 19.79 19.98
N GLY A 43 3.21 20.38 21.04
CA GLY A 43 3.77 19.63 22.16
C GLY A 43 2.73 18.75 22.89
N GLY A 44 1.47 19.20 22.97
CA GLY A 44 0.36 18.42 23.52
C GLY A 44 -0.02 17.21 22.65
N GLU A 45 -0.03 17.38 21.33
CA GLU A 45 -0.31 16.29 20.37
C GLU A 45 0.81 15.26 20.32
N ASP A 46 2.08 15.68 20.30
CA ASP A 46 3.23 14.76 20.34
C ASP A 46 3.26 13.95 21.64
N LEU A 47 2.97 14.57 22.80
CA LEU A 47 2.82 13.87 24.08
C LEU A 47 1.65 12.87 24.06
N LYS A 48 0.53 13.18 23.38
CA LYS A 48 -0.58 12.24 23.18
C LYS A 48 -0.17 11.08 22.28
N GLY A 49 0.52 11.34 21.18
CA GLY A 49 1.04 10.33 20.25
C GLY A 49 2.01 9.34 20.92
N MET A 50 3.01 9.86 21.62
CA MET A 50 3.94 9.04 22.42
C MET A 50 3.21 8.20 23.48
N ARG A 51 2.20 8.76 24.16
CA ARG A 51 1.40 8.02 25.14
C ARG A 51 0.61 6.87 24.51
N LEU A 52 0.06 7.06 23.30
CA LEU A 52 -0.62 6.00 22.56
C LEU A 52 0.34 4.86 22.19
N ILE A 53 1.53 5.19 21.68
CA ILE A 53 2.57 4.20 21.33
C ILE A 53 2.97 3.36 22.55
N HIS A 54 3.28 4.01 23.68
CA HIS A 54 3.64 3.30 24.91
C HIS A 54 2.51 2.38 25.43
N LEU A 55 1.25 2.81 25.36
CA LEU A 55 0.11 1.98 25.76
C LEU A 55 -0.13 0.81 24.79
N LEU A 56 0.06 0.99 23.48
CA LEU A 56 -0.02 -0.09 22.50
C LEU A 56 1.06 -1.16 22.73
N MET A 57 2.31 -0.73 23.00
CA MET A 57 3.40 -1.64 23.34
C MET A 57 3.12 -2.40 24.64
N ALA A 58 2.72 -1.70 25.71
CA ALA A 58 2.38 -2.31 26.99
C ALA A 58 1.18 -3.29 26.88
N ALA A 59 0.21 -3.03 26.01
CA ALA A 59 -0.87 -3.98 25.72
C ALA A 59 -0.35 -5.25 25.02
N ALA A 60 0.52 -5.11 24.02
CA ALA A 60 1.13 -6.24 23.31
C ALA A 60 2.00 -7.11 24.24
N GLU A 61 2.79 -6.48 25.11
CA GLU A 61 3.58 -7.14 26.15
C GLU A 61 2.69 -7.85 27.18
N ALA A 62 1.64 -7.19 27.68
CA ALA A 62 0.70 -7.80 28.61
C ALA A 62 -0.08 -8.98 27.99
N MET A 63 -0.22 -9.04 26.65
CA MET A 63 -0.89 -10.15 25.96
C MET A 63 0.00 -11.36 25.67
N ALA A 64 1.28 -11.19 25.37
CA ALA A 64 2.15 -12.31 24.96
C ALA A 64 3.65 -12.17 25.33
N GLY A 65 4.04 -11.16 26.11
CA GLY A 65 5.38 -11.07 26.68
C GLY A 65 5.64 -12.06 27.82
N ALA A 66 6.86 -12.06 28.36
CA ALA A 66 7.28 -12.99 29.43
C ALA A 66 6.41 -12.91 30.70
N SER A 67 5.91 -11.71 31.01
CA SER A 67 5.07 -11.38 32.17
C SER A 67 3.57 -11.30 31.84
N LYS A 68 3.10 -11.99 30.78
CA LYS A 68 1.73 -11.93 30.24
C LYS A 68 0.65 -11.86 31.34
N CYS A 69 -0.11 -10.77 31.35
CA CYS A 69 -1.17 -10.49 32.31
C CYS A 69 -2.43 -10.03 31.57
N ARG A 70 -3.38 -10.97 31.39
CA ARG A 70 -4.62 -10.73 30.65
C ARG A 70 -5.43 -9.55 31.21
N GLU A 71 -5.44 -9.36 32.52
CA GLU A 71 -6.21 -8.28 33.14
C GLU A 71 -5.55 -6.91 32.96
N LEU A 72 -4.21 -6.85 33.05
CA LEU A 72 -3.47 -5.64 32.70
C LEU A 72 -3.71 -5.23 31.24
N ALA A 73 -3.74 -6.20 30.30
CA ALA A 73 -4.09 -5.94 28.91
C ALA A 73 -5.50 -5.35 28.76
N ARG A 74 -6.51 -5.84 29.51
CA ARG A 74 -7.86 -5.24 29.52
C ARG A 74 -7.84 -3.78 29.98
N VAL A 75 -7.19 -3.49 31.11
CA VAL A 75 -7.13 -2.13 31.68
C VAL A 75 -6.43 -1.16 30.71
N ILE A 76 -5.34 -1.59 30.06
CA ILE A 76 -4.63 -0.79 29.06
C ILE A 76 -5.52 -0.54 27.82
N LEU A 77 -6.23 -1.55 27.31
CA LEU A 77 -7.13 -1.41 26.16
C LEU A 77 -8.34 -0.52 26.43
N VAL A 78 -8.89 -0.55 27.65
CA VAL A 78 -9.90 0.44 28.09
C VAL A 78 -9.30 1.85 28.03
N ARG A 79 -8.09 2.05 28.59
CA ARG A 79 -7.47 3.39 28.58
C ARG A 79 -7.05 3.87 27.19
N LEU A 80 -6.73 2.96 26.26
CA LEU A 80 -6.52 3.28 24.85
C LEU A 80 -7.81 3.79 24.20
N LYS A 81 -8.95 3.12 24.43
CA LYS A 81 -10.27 3.54 23.91
C LYS A 81 -10.72 4.92 24.40
N GLU A 82 -10.25 5.36 25.57
CA GLU A 82 -10.47 6.72 26.08
C GLU A 82 -9.57 7.80 25.44
N LEU A 83 -8.54 7.41 24.68
CA LEU A 83 -7.52 8.31 24.14
C LEU A 83 -7.51 8.42 22.60
N VAL A 84 -7.98 7.39 21.89
CA VAL A 84 -8.00 7.33 20.43
C VAL A 84 -9.23 8.04 19.83
N SER A 85 -9.08 8.52 18.59
CA SER A 85 -10.16 9.07 17.77
C SER A 85 -10.05 8.47 16.36
N PRO A 86 -11.02 7.65 15.91
CA PRO A 86 -10.88 6.83 14.69
C PRO A 86 -11.23 7.54 13.38
N SER A 87 -11.46 8.86 13.38
CA SER A 87 -11.87 9.60 12.17
C SER A 87 -11.38 11.04 12.15
N ASP A 88 -11.54 11.77 13.25
CA ASP A 88 -11.23 13.21 13.35
C ASP A 88 -9.99 13.50 14.23
N GLY A 89 -9.21 12.46 14.55
CA GLY A 89 -7.95 12.57 15.30
C GLY A 89 -6.70 12.65 14.42
N THR A 90 -5.57 12.90 15.08
CA THR A 90 -4.22 12.80 14.49
C THR A 90 -3.97 11.42 13.88
N ASN A 91 -2.96 11.30 13.00
CA ASN A 91 -2.58 10.01 12.40
C ASN A 91 -2.36 8.91 13.45
N MET A 92 -1.71 9.26 14.56
CA MET A 92 -1.41 8.30 15.63
C MET A 92 -2.67 7.87 16.37
N GLU A 93 -3.67 8.74 16.54
CA GLU A 93 -4.97 8.39 17.11
C GLU A 93 -5.77 7.45 16.20
N ARG A 94 -5.87 7.76 14.90
CA ARG A 94 -6.63 6.92 13.96
C ARG A 94 -5.99 5.54 13.83
N LEU A 95 -4.67 5.50 13.67
CA LEU A 95 -3.88 4.26 13.66
C LEU A 95 -4.03 3.46 14.96
N ALA A 96 -3.90 4.12 16.11
CA ALA A 96 -4.02 3.47 17.42
C ALA A 96 -5.43 2.91 17.67
N ALA A 97 -6.48 3.49 17.11
CA ALA A 97 -7.83 2.92 17.21
C ALA A 97 -7.89 1.52 16.57
N TYR A 98 -7.45 1.37 15.32
CA TYR A 98 -7.43 0.07 14.63
C TYR A 98 -6.52 -0.95 15.31
N PHE A 99 -5.37 -0.54 15.86
CA PHE A 99 -4.51 -1.43 16.64
C PHE A 99 -5.16 -1.84 17.98
N THR A 100 -5.88 -0.92 18.64
CA THR A 100 -6.58 -1.19 19.91
C THR A 100 -7.74 -2.18 19.71
N ASP A 101 -8.54 -2.01 18.66
CA ASP A 101 -9.64 -2.93 18.36
C ASP A 101 -9.14 -4.30 17.87
N ALA A 102 -8.03 -4.34 17.11
CA ALA A 102 -7.38 -5.60 16.75
C ALA A 102 -6.84 -6.35 17.98
N LEU A 103 -6.19 -5.66 18.92
CA LEU A 103 -5.72 -6.26 20.19
C LEU A 103 -6.89 -6.72 21.06
N GLN A 104 -7.98 -5.94 21.16
CA GLN A 104 -9.22 -6.35 21.84
C GLN A 104 -9.78 -7.64 21.24
N ALA A 105 -9.95 -7.71 19.92
CA ALA A 105 -10.48 -8.88 19.23
C ALA A 105 -9.61 -10.13 19.49
N LEU A 106 -8.27 -9.97 19.53
CA LEU A 106 -7.34 -11.05 19.86
C LEU A 106 -7.44 -11.49 21.32
N LEU A 107 -7.62 -10.54 22.24
CA LEU A 107 -7.80 -10.82 23.66
C LEU A 107 -9.07 -11.65 23.88
N ASP A 108 -10.20 -11.23 23.31
CA ASP A 108 -11.50 -11.90 23.48
C ASP A 108 -11.56 -13.22 22.71
N GLY A 109 -10.99 -13.28 21.50
CA GLY A 109 -10.77 -14.53 20.77
C GLY A 109 -9.95 -15.56 21.55
N ALA A 110 -8.98 -15.12 22.36
CA ALA A 110 -8.19 -15.97 23.25
C ALA A 110 -8.95 -16.44 24.51
N ALA A 111 -10.08 -15.82 24.88
CA ALA A 111 -10.97 -16.39 25.91
C ALA A 111 -11.88 -17.49 25.35
N ALA A 112 -12.27 -17.40 24.07
CA ALA A 112 -13.22 -18.30 23.42
C ALA A 112 -12.68 -19.71 23.07
N GLY A 113 -11.64 -20.19 23.76
CA GLY A 113 -11.24 -21.60 23.78
C GLY A 113 -10.89 -22.22 22.41
N GLY A 114 -10.17 -21.51 21.55
CA GLY A 114 -9.56 -22.05 20.31
C GLY A 114 -10.53 -22.38 19.16
N HIS A 115 -11.83 -22.55 19.42
CA HIS A 115 -12.83 -22.89 18.41
C HIS A 115 -13.19 -21.71 17.48
N GLY A 116 -12.73 -20.50 17.81
CA GLY A 116 -12.94 -19.25 17.07
C GLY A 116 -12.25 -19.12 15.70
N LYS A 117 -12.14 -20.21 14.90
CA LYS A 117 -11.56 -20.18 13.54
C LYS A 117 -12.21 -19.15 12.61
N GLN A 118 -13.45 -18.73 12.90
CA GLN A 118 -14.19 -17.70 12.15
C GLN A 118 -14.38 -16.36 12.91
N ALA A 119 -14.02 -16.28 14.20
CA ALA A 119 -14.40 -15.15 15.06
C ALA A 119 -13.56 -13.88 14.81
N LEU A 120 -12.25 -14.04 14.59
CA LEU A 120 -11.30 -12.92 14.45
C LEU A 120 -11.43 -12.13 13.13
N GLY A 121 -12.23 -12.61 12.17
CA GLY A 121 -12.67 -11.84 11.01
C GLY A 121 -14.12 -11.33 11.12
N GLY A 122 -14.78 -11.58 12.25
CA GLY A 122 -16.22 -11.34 12.42
C GLY A 122 -16.62 -9.87 12.53
N HIS A 123 -15.79 -9.03 13.16
CA HIS A 123 -16.09 -7.61 13.37
C HIS A 123 -15.97 -6.75 12.11
N TYR A 124 -15.31 -7.24 11.05
CA TYR A 124 -15.22 -6.60 9.73
C TYR A 124 -15.87 -7.48 8.64
N LYS A 125 -16.93 -8.24 8.96
CA LYS A 125 -17.63 -9.09 7.99
C LYS A 125 -18.47 -8.28 6.98
N GLU A 126 -17.90 -8.11 5.80
CA GLU A 126 -18.59 -8.17 4.49
C GLU A 126 -19.84 -7.29 4.21
N GLU A 127 -20.18 -6.30 5.05
CA GLU A 127 -21.20 -5.27 4.76
C GLU A 127 -20.62 -3.96 4.17
N HIS A 128 -19.34 -3.94 3.80
CA HIS A 128 -18.86 -2.91 2.87
C HIS A 128 -19.45 -3.19 1.49
N HIS A 129 -20.39 -2.34 1.07
CA HIS A 129 -20.95 -2.37 -0.27
C HIS A 129 -19.83 -2.32 -1.33
N GLN A 130 -20.03 -2.98 -2.48
CA GLN A 130 -19.03 -3.01 -3.55
C GLN A 130 -18.68 -1.60 -4.07
N THR A 131 -19.60 -0.64 -3.90
CA THR A 131 -19.39 0.80 -4.14
C THR A 131 -18.33 1.41 -3.22
N ASP A 132 -18.36 1.11 -1.92
CA ASP A 132 -17.39 1.62 -0.94
C ASP A 132 -15.99 1.08 -1.25
N ALA A 133 -15.89 -0.19 -1.66
CA ALA A 133 -14.62 -0.81 -2.05
C ALA A 133 -14.02 -0.19 -3.32
N LEU A 134 -14.85 0.11 -4.34
CA LEU A 134 -14.39 0.76 -5.56
C LEU A 134 -14.00 2.22 -5.31
N ALA A 135 -14.78 2.98 -4.53
CA ALA A 135 -14.48 4.35 -4.17
C ALA A 135 -13.20 4.44 -3.30
N ALA A 136 -13.06 3.57 -2.29
CA ALA A 136 -11.83 3.45 -1.51
C ALA A 136 -10.62 3.11 -2.39
N PHE A 137 -10.78 2.25 -3.39
CA PHE A 137 -9.70 1.89 -4.30
C PHE A 137 -9.25 3.07 -5.17
N GLN A 138 -10.20 3.84 -5.73
CA GLN A 138 -9.89 5.07 -6.49
C GLN A 138 -9.14 6.08 -5.62
N LEU A 139 -9.66 6.35 -4.41
CA LEU A 139 -8.99 7.23 -3.44
C LEU A 139 -7.58 6.73 -3.08
N LEU A 140 -7.39 5.43 -2.83
CA LEU A 140 -6.05 4.88 -2.56
C LEU A 140 -5.08 5.08 -3.74
N GLN A 141 -5.57 5.02 -4.98
CA GLN A 141 -4.76 5.31 -6.16
C GLN A 141 -4.43 6.79 -6.32
N ASP A 142 -5.28 7.71 -5.85
CA ASP A 142 -5.06 9.15 -5.98
C ASP A 142 -4.27 9.75 -4.82
N MET A 143 -4.36 9.17 -3.62
CA MET A 143 -3.59 9.58 -2.44
C MET A 143 -2.16 9.01 -2.41
N SER A 144 -1.83 7.99 -3.21
CA SER A 144 -0.52 7.32 -3.13
C SER A 144 -0.07 6.63 -4.43
N PRO A 145 1.24 6.64 -4.76
CA PRO A 145 1.78 5.83 -5.86
C PRO A 145 1.71 4.32 -5.58
N TYR A 146 1.43 3.88 -4.34
CA TYR A 146 1.53 2.49 -3.87
C TYR A 146 1.00 1.45 -4.87
N VAL A 147 -0.22 1.63 -5.37
CA VAL A 147 -0.82 0.69 -6.34
C VAL A 147 -0.23 0.87 -7.75
N LYS A 148 -0.08 2.12 -8.20
CA LYS A 148 0.40 2.46 -9.54
C LYS A 148 1.85 1.99 -9.75
N PHE A 149 2.70 2.02 -8.71
CA PHE A 149 4.09 1.55 -8.74
C PHE A 149 4.19 0.07 -9.15
N GLY A 150 3.55 -0.82 -8.38
CA GLY A 150 3.56 -2.25 -8.69
C GLY A 150 2.95 -2.57 -10.06
N HIS A 151 1.84 -1.91 -10.41
CA HIS A 151 1.21 -2.06 -11.73
C HIS A 151 2.13 -1.63 -12.88
N PHE A 152 2.78 -0.47 -12.76
CA PHE A 152 3.54 0.14 -13.84
C PHE A 152 4.90 -0.53 -14.03
N THR A 153 5.62 -0.87 -12.97
CA THR A 153 6.88 -1.65 -13.06
C THR A 153 6.63 -3.04 -13.65
N ALA A 154 5.59 -3.75 -13.19
CA ALA A 154 5.21 -5.02 -13.80
C ALA A 154 4.85 -4.86 -15.29
N ASN A 155 4.03 -3.87 -15.65
CA ASN A 155 3.62 -3.66 -17.04
C ASN A 155 4.78 -3.27 -17.97
N GLN A 156 5.77 -2.51 -17.50
CA GLN A 156 6.95 -2.15 -18.30
C GLN A 156 7.81 -3.37 -18.62
N ALA A 157 8.09 -4.21 -17.61
CA ALA A 157 8.77 -5.49 -17.80
C ALA A 157 8.01 -6.40 -18.77
N ILE A 158 6.68 -6.43 -18.71
CA ILE A 158 5.84 -7.20 -19.63
C ILE A 158 5.93 -6.64 -21.06
N LEU A 159 5.82 -5.32 -21.25
CA LEU A 159 5.92 -4.67 -22.57
C LEU A 159 7.24 -4.99 -23.27
N GLU A 160 8.35 -4.90 -22.52
CA GLU A 160 9.70 -5.24 -22.99
C GLU A 160 9.80 -6.73 -23.35
N ALA A 161 9.41 -7.61 -22.42
CA ALA A 161 9.49 -9.06 -22.59
C ALA A 161 8.57 -9.64 -23.68
N VAL A 162 7.63 -8.87 -24.25
CA VAL A 162 6.74 -9.30 -25.36
C VAL A 162 6.87 -8.44 -26.61
N THR A 163 7.96 -7.66 -26.73
CA THR A 163 8.17 -6.63 -27.78
C THR A 163 7.91 -7.13 -29.21
N HIS A 164 8.18 -8.41 -29.50
CA HIS A 164 8.14 -8.99 -30.85
C HIS A 164 7.08 -10.10 -31.06
N ASP A 165 6.34 -10.49 -30.01
CA ASP A 165 5.39 -11.60 -30.09
C ASP A 165 4.07 -11.20 -30.73
N ARG A 166 3.42 -12.14 -31.41
CA ARG A 166 2.08 -11.94 -31.99
C ARG A 166 0.94 -12.41 -31.07
N ARG A 167 1.29 -13.09 -29.97
CA ARG A 167 0.35 -13.64 -28.99
C ARG A 167 0.99 -13.61 -27.60
N VAL A 168 0.27 -13.09 -26.62
CA VAL A 168 0.70 -12.97 -25.23
C VAL A 168 -0.35 -13.60 -24.33
N HIS A 169 0.06 -14.48 -23.42
CA HIS A 169 -0.81 -15.05 -22.39
C HIS A 169 -0.35 -14.60 -21.00
N ILE A 170 -1.17 -13.79 -20.34
CA ILE A 170 -0.97 -13.39 -18.95
C ILE A 170 -1.82 -14.29 -18.03
N VAL A 171 -1.18 -14.89 -17.04
CA VAL A 171 -1.85 -15.55 -15.90
C VAL A 171 -1.76 -14.61 -14.70
N ASP A 172 -2.91 -14.13 -14.24
CA ASP A 172 -3.01 -13.23 -13.09
C ASP A 172 -3.52 -14.00 -11.87
N TYR A 173 -2.80 -13.93 -10.75
CA TYR A 173 -3.13 -14.66 -9.52
C TYR A 173 -4.38 -14.14 -8.79
N ASP A 174 -4.67 -12.85 -8.88
CA ASP A 174 -5.81 -12.21 -8.19
C ASP A 174 -6.20 -10.90 -8.88
N ILE A 175 -6.87 -11.00 -10.03
CA ILE A 175 -7.08 -9.88 -10.97
C ILE A 175 -7.86 -8.68 -10.41
N MET A 176 -8.61 -8.85 -9.31
CA MET A 176 -9.49 -7.84 -8.73
C MET A 176 -10.37 -7.17 -9.81
N GLU A 177 -10.28 -5.85 -9.97
CA GLU A 177 -11.02 -5.04 -10.94
C GLU A 177 -10.33 -4.96 -12.33
N GLY A 178 -9.17 -5.59 -12.52
CA GLY A 178 -8.45 -5.67 -13.79
C GLY A 178 -7.71 -4.39 -14.22
N ILE A 179 -7.61 -3.39 -13.35
CA ILE A 179 -7.16 -2.03 -13.70
C ILE A 179 -5.67 -1.97 -14.13
N GLN A 180 -4.83 -2.92 -13.72
CA GLN A 180 -3.48 -3.10 -14.28
C GLN A 180 -3.51 -3.35 -15.80
N TRP A 181 -4.49 -4.09 -16.30
CA TRP A 181 -4.52 -4.56 -17.68
C TRP A 181 -5.09 -3.54 -18.65
N ALA A 182 -5.93 -2.61 -18.18
CA ALA A 182 -6.37 -1.48 -18.99
C ALA A 182 -5.18 -0.59 -19.42
N SER A 183 -4.25 -0.27 -18.52
CA SER A 183 -3.06 0.51 -18.89
C SER A 183 -2.08 -0.28 -19.76
N LEU A 184 -1.95 -1.61 -19.58
CA LEU A 184 -1.16 -2.45 -20.47
C LEU A 184 -1.74 -2.49 -21.90
N MET A 185 -3.06 -2.67 -22.06
CA MET A 185 -3.72 -2.64 -23.37
C MET A 185 -3.50 -1.30 -24.08
N GLN A 186 -3.65 -0.19 -23.35
CA GLN A 186 -3.40 1.13 -23.91
C GLN A 186 -1.93 1.28 -24.36
N ALA A 187 -0.96 0.81 -23.57
CA ALA A 187 0.44 0.86 -23.94
C ALA A 187 0.79 -0.04 -25.14
N LEU A 188 0.20 -1.24 -25.24
CA LEU A 188 0.37 -2.15 -26.39
C LEU A 188 -0.20 -1.58 -27.70
N VAL A 189 -1.32 -0.87 -27.64
CA VAL A 189 -1.95 -0.21 -28.80
C VAL A 189 -1.24 1.09 -29.19
N SER A 190 -0.70 1.84 -28.21
CA SER A 190 0.01 3.11 -28.46
C SER A 190 1.43 2.97 -29.04
N ARG A 191 1.94 1.74 -29.25
CA ARG A 191 3.24 1.49 -29.89
C ARG A 191 3.20 1.86 -31.38
N LYS A 192 3.79 2.99 -31.73
CA LYS A 192 3.95 3.45 -33.13
C LYS A 192 4.93 2.58 -33.91
N ASP A 193 6.00 2.13 -33.24
CA ASP A 193 7.10 1.38 -33.83
C ASP A 193 7.13 -0.06 -33.28
N GLY A 194 6.92 -1.04 -34.16
CA GLY A 194 6.89 -2.46 -33.78
C GLY A 194 6.11 -3.36 -34.75
N PRO A 195 5.95 -4.64 -34.41
CA PRO A 195 4.99 -5.52 -35.08
C PRO A 195 3.54 -5.09 -34.77
N PRO A 196 2.54 -5.58 -35.53
CA PRO A 196 1.12 -5.36 -35.22
C PRO A 196 0.78 -5.82 -33.79
N THR A 197 -0.14 -5.10 -33.14
CA THR A 197 -0.58 -5.34 -31.76
C THR A 197 -0.88 -6.83 -31.51
N PRO A 198 -0.28 -7.46 -30.49
CA PRO A 198 -0.43 -8.89 -30.25
C PRO A 198 -1.86 -9.26 -29.88
N HIS A 199 -2.25 -10.51 -30.12
CA HIS A 199 -3.41 -11.06 -29.43
C HIS A 199 -3.10 -11.21 -27.93
N LEU A 200 -3.77 -10.42 -27.10
CA LEU A 200 -3.63 -10.48 -25.65
C LEU A 200 -4.68 -11.43 -25.06
N ARG A 201 -4.21 -12.47 -24.38
CA ARG A 201 -5.02 -13.42 -23.62
C ARG A 201 -4.76 -13.24 -22.14
N ILE A 202 -5.80 -13.04 -21.34
CA ILE A 202 -5.69 -12.96 -19.88
C ILE A 202 -6.44 -14.14 -19.26
N THR A 203 -5.82 -14.81 -18.29
CA THR A 203 -6.48 -15.80 -17.44
C THR A 203 -6.38 -15.39 -15.98
N ALA A 204 -7.51 -15.02 -15.38
CA ALA A 204 -7.60 -14.73 -13.95
C ALA A 204 -7.72 -16.01 -13.13
N VAL A 205 -6.89 -16.19 -12.11
CA VAL A 205 -6.99 -17.24 -11.10
C VAL A 205 -8.03 -16.84 -10.04
N SER A 206 -8.82 -17.80 -9.56
CA SER A 206 -9.95 -17.54 -8.66
C SER A 206 -10.11 -18.63 -7.59
N ARG A 207 -10.53 -18.22 -6.38
CA ARG A 207 -10.61 -19.09 -5.19
C ARG A 207 -11.86 -19.98 -5.24
N SER A 208 -11.71 -21.26 -4.91
CA SER A 208 -12.84 -22.22 -4.84
C SER A 208 -13.35 -22.39 -3.41
N GLY A 209 -13.89 -21.32 -2.84
CA GLY A 209 -14.42 -21.28 -1.47
C GLY A 209 -15.95 -21.35 -1.40
N SER A 210 -16.50 -22.17 -0.49
CA SER A 210 -17.94 -22.17 -0.21
C SER A 210 -18.39 -20.82 0.37
N GLY A 211 -19.59 -20.35 0.01
CA GLY A 211 -20.07 -19.01 0.35
C GLY A 211 -19.46 -17.91 -0.52
N SER A 212 -18.22 -17.49 -0.21
CA SER A 212 -17.62 -16.31 -0.86
C SER A 212 -17.17 -16.55 -2.31
N GLY A 213 -16.79 -17.79 -2.67
CA GLY A 213 -16.33 -18.14 -4.03
C GLY A 213 -17.38 -17.95 -5.13
N ARG A 214 -18.69 -17.96 -4.83
CA ARG A 214 -19.73 -17.58 -5.81
C ARG A 214 -19.70 -16.09 -6.13
N ARG A 215 -19.47 -15.23 -5.14
CA ARG A 215 -19.29 -13.77 -5.36
C ARG A 215 -17.99 -13.50 -6.11
N SER A 216 -16.87 -14.07 -5.66
CA SER A 216 -15.56 -13.95 -6.33
C SER A 216 -15.57 -14.45 -7.78
N PHE A 217 -16.29 -15.54 -8.09
CA PHE A 217 -16.46 -15.99 -9.47
C PHE A 217 -17.23 -14.97 -10.33
N GLY A 218 -18.32 -14.41 -9.79
CA GLY A 218 -19.13 -13.41 -10.48
C GLY A 218 -18.40 -12.08 -10.72
N THR A 219 -17.65 -11.57 -9.74
CA THR A 219 -16.87 -10.34 -9.91
C THR A 219 -15.76 -10.50 -10.94
N ILE A 220 -15.05 -11.64 -10.94
CA ILE A 220 -14.00 -11.92 -11.93
C ILE A 220 -14.61 -12.08 -13.35
N GLN A 221 -15.82 -12.65 -13.48
CA GLN A 221 -16.52 -12.67 -14.76
C GLN A 221 -16.88 -11.25 -15.24
N GLU A 222 -17.29 -10.35 -14.35
CA GLU A 222 -17.60 -8.95 -14.69
C GLU A 222 -16.33 -8.13 -15.01
N THR A 223 -15.23 -8.33 -14.30
CA THR A 223 -13.91 -7.83 -14.69
C THR A 223 -13.53 -8.31 -16.10
N GLY A 224 -13.78 -9.57 -16.42
CA GLY A 224 -13.59 -10.12 -17.78
C GLY A 224 -14.43 -9.43 -18.85
N ARG A 225 -15.72 -9.14 -18.57
CA ARG A 225 -16.59 -8.37 -19.49
C ARG A 225 -16.07 -6.96 -19.70
N ARG A 226 -15.75 -6.24 -18.63
CA ARG A 226 -15.23 -4.86 -18.66
C ARG A 226 -13.92 -4.77 -19.44
N LEU A 227 -12.98 -5.68 -19.21
CA LEU A 227 -11.73 -5.78 -19.98
C LEU A 227 -11.98 -6.11 -21.46
N THR A 228 -12.96 -6.96 -21.77
CA THR A 228 -13.31 -7.29 -23.17
C THR A 228 -13.92 -6.08 -23.89
N ALA A 229 -14.83 -5.34 -23.24
CA ALA A 229 -15.41 -4.12 -23.80
C ALA A 229 -14.35 -3.02 -24.00
N PHE A 230 -13.45 -2.84 -23.03
CA PHE A 230 -12.35 -1.88 -23.13
C PHE A 230 -11.37 -2.24 -24.26
N ALA A 231 -10.94 -3.50 -24.34
CA ALA A 231 -10.08 -3.97 -25.43
C ALA A 231 -10.73 -3.75 -26.81
N ALA A 232 -12.03 -4.03 -26.95
CA ALA A 232 -12.78 -3.76 -28.18
C ALA A 232 -12.80 -2.25 -28.53
N SER A 233 -12.94 -1.37 -27.54
CA SER A 233 -12.89 0.10 -27.78
C SER A 233 -11.53 0.61 -28.24
N LEU A 234 -10.44 -0.12 -27.92
CA LEU A 234 -9.07 0.16 -28.39
C LEU A 234 -8.71 -0.58 -29.70
N GLY A 235 -9.57 -1.45 -30.21
CA GLY A 235 -9.24 -2.36 -31.32
C GLY A 235 -8.23 -3.47 -30.96
N GLN A 236 -7.89 -3.63 -29.67
CA GLN A 236 -6.96 -4.63 -29.16
C GLN A 236 -7.54 -6.05 -29.32
N PRO A 237 -6.92 -6.95 -30.12
CA PRO A 237 -7.40 -8.32 -30.25
C PRO A 237 -7.25 -9.05 -28.92
N PHE A 238 -8.36 -9.43 -28.27
CA PHE A 238 -8.36 -9.85 -26.87
C PHE A 238 -9.14 -11.13 -26.58
N SER A 239 -8.72 -11.90 -25.58
CA SER A 239 -9.49 -13.01 -25.02
C SER A 239 -9.35 -13.10 -23.50
N PHE A 240 -10.46 -13.39 -22.81
CA PHE A 240 -10.50 -13.55 -21.36
C PHE A 240 -10.90 -14.97 -20.94
N HIS A 241 -10.20 -15.50 -19.94
CA HIS A 241 -10.47 -16.78 -19.33
C HIS A 241 -10.36 -16.71 -17.80
N GLN A 242 -10.84 -17.77 -17.14
CA GLN A 242 -10.76 -17.91 -15.71
C GLN A 242 -10.25 -19.30 -15.36
N CYS A 243 -9.26 -19.34 -14.46
CA CYS A 243 -8.75 -20.53 -13.83
C CYS A 243 -9.33 -20.62 -12.40
N LYS A 244 -9.60 -21.82 -11.91
CA LYS A 244 -10.00 -22.04 -10.52
C LYS A 244 -8.87 -22.74 -9.80
N LEU A 245 -8.57 -22.26 -8.60
CA LEU A 245 -7.86 -23.03 -7.60
C LEU A 245 -8.73 -24.21 -7.14
N ASP A 246 -8.11 -25.20 -6.54
CA ASP A 246 -8.80 -26.28 -5.83
C ASP A 246 -9.45 -25.78 -4.51
N ALA A 247 -10.17 -26.68 -3.82
CA ALA A 247 -10.86 -26.38 -2.56
C ALA A 247 -9.91 -26.18 -1.36
N ASP A 248 -8.65 -26.61 -1.47
CA ASP A 248 -7.52 -26.34 -0.58
C ASP A 248 -6.70 -25.10 -1.03
N GLU A 249 -7.20 -24.37 -2.03
CA GLU A 249 -6.56 -23.23 -2.69
C GLU A 249 -5.27 -23.56 -3.47
N ALA A 250 -5.02 -24.85 -3.79
CA ALA A 250 -3.92 -25.26 -4.65
C ALA A 250 -4.15 -24.87 -6.13
N PHE A 251 -3.06 -24.63 -6.87
CA PHE A 251 -3.08 -24.31 -8.29
C PHE A 251 -2.68 -25.51 -9.14
N ARG A 252 -3.52 -25.87 -10.13
CA ARG A 252 -3.20 -26.95 -11.10
C ARG A 252 -2.73 -26.37 -12.43
N PRO A 253 -1.45 -26.55 -12.83
CA PRO A 253 -0.95 -26.14 -14.15
C PRO A 253 -1.82 -26.65 -15.31
N SER A 254 -2.33 -27.89 -15.21
CA SER A 254 -3.19 -28.54 -16.20
C SER A 254 -4.58 -27.94 -16.38
N SER A 255 -5.02 -27.04 -15.49
CA SER A 255 -6.28 -26.32 -15.65
C SER A 255 -6.15 -25.06 -16.53
N LEU A 256 -4.91 -24.64 -16.84
CA LEU A 256 -4.67 -23.63 -17.87
C LEU A 256 -4.67 -24.24 -19.27
N LYS A 257 -5.53 -23.71 -20.13
CA LYS A 257 -5.42 -23.92 -21.58
C LYS A 257 -4.25 -23.08 -22.10
N LEU A 258 -3.09 -23.70 -22.32
CA LEU A 258 -2.00 -23.08 -23.07
C LEU A 258 -2.26 -23.18 -24.59
N VAL A 259 -1.71 -22.24 -25.36
CA VAL A 259 -1.66 -22.31 -26.83
C VAL A 259 -0.20 -22.23 -27.25
N ARG A 260 0.20 -23.02 -28.25
CA ARG A 260 1.59 -23.06 -28.72
C ARG A 260 1.96 -21.74 -29.42
N GLY A 261 3.12 -21.17 -29.06
CA GLY A 261 3.62 -19.94 -29.67
C GLY A 261 3.05 -18.65 -29.06
N GLU A 262 2.61 -18.69 -27.80
CA GLU A 262 2.30 -17.49 -27.01
C GLU A 262 3.42 -17.23 -26.01
N ALA A 263 3.76 -15.95 -25.80
CA ALA A 263 4.60 -15.54 -24.67
C ALA A 263 3.80 -15.71 -23.38
N LEU A 264 4.17 -16.71 -22.55
CA LEU A 264 3.55 -16.91 -21.24
C LEU A 264 4.18 -15.98 -20.20
N ILE A 265 3.32 -15.23 -19.53
CA ILE A 265 3.61 -14.22 -18.52
C ILE A 265 2.80 -14.57 -17.26
N VAL A 266 3.42 -14.44 -16.08
CA VAL A 266 2.75 -14.70 -14.79
C VAL A 266 2.84 -13.45 -13.93
N ASN A 267 1.71 -12.92 -13.48
CA ASN A 267 1.63 -11.73 -12.64
C ASN A 267 1.10 -12.10 -11.25
N CYS A 268 1.91 -11.82 -10.23
CA CYS A 268 1.62 -12.14 -8.84
C CYS A 268 1.74 -10.88 -7.98
N MET A 269 0.60 -10.30 -7.61
CA MET A 269 0.54 -9.18 -6.66
C MET A 269 0.12 -9.71 -5.30
N LEU A 270 1.05 -9.68 -4.35
CA LEU A 270 0.89 -10.19 -3.01
C LEU A 270 0.79 -9.05 -2.02
N HIS A 271 -0.20 -9.14 -1.14
CA HIS A 271 -0.33 -8.25 0.01
C HIS A 271 -0.38 -6.75 -0.35
N LEU A 272 -0.92 -6.33 -1.51
CA LEU A 272 -1.32 -4.92 -1.68
C LEU A 272 -2.53 -4.60 -0.77
N PRO A 273 -2.67 -3.41 -0.15
CA PRO A 273 -3.68 -3.14 0.89
C PRO A 273 -5.13 -3.50 0.54
N HIS A 274 -5.51 -3.36 -0.73
CA HIS A 274 -6.85 -3.64 -1.25
C HIS A 274 -7.06 -5.10 -1.69
N PHE A 275 -6.01 -5.92 -1.74
CA PHE A 275 -6.10 -7.35 -2.04
C PHE A 275 -6.50 -8.16 -0.80
N SER A 276 -7.30 -9.20 -1.03
CA SER A 276 -7.60 -10.22 -0.02
C SER A 276 -6.34 -11.01 0.36
N TYR A 277 -6.19 -11.35 1.64
CA TYR A 277 -5.06 -12.17 2.10
C TYR A 277 -5.07 -13.57 1.45
N ARG A 278 -3.91 -14.01 0.96
CA ARG A 278 -3.66 -15.33 0.38
C ARG A 278 -2.74 -16.13 1.30
N ALA A 279 -3.04 -17.41 1.53
CA ALA A 279 -2.22 -18.27 2.39
C ALA A 279 -0.87 -18.62 1.72
N PRO A 280 0.22 -18.81 2.48
CA PRO A 280 1.53 -19.17 1.91
C PRO A 280 1.49 -20.46 1.08
N ASP A 281 0.68 -21.45 1.49
CA ASP A 281 0.49 -22.70 0.75
C ASP A 281 -0.13 -22.47 -0.64
N SER A 282 -1.11 -21.57 -0.73
CA SER A 282 -1.75 -21.21 -2.01
C SER A 282 -0.81 -20.39 -2.91
N ILE A 283 -0.03 -19.46 -2.33
CA ILE A 283 0.97 -18.66 -3.05
C ILE A 283 2.11 -19.56 -3.58
N SER A 284 2.68 -20.41 -2.73
CA SER A 284 3.76 -21.34 -3.11
C SER A 284 3.28 -22.40 -4.09
N SER A 285 2.05 -22.91 -3.95
CA SER A 285 1.40 -23.78 -4.93
C SER A 285 1.26 -23.08 -6.30
N PHE A 286 0.78 -21.84 -6.31
CA PHE A 286 0.67 -21.04 -7.53
C PHE A 286 2.03 -20.81 -8.20
N LEU A 287 3.03 -20.32 -7.46
CA LEU A 287 4.35 -20.00 -8.02
C LEU A 287 5.12 -21.26 -8.45
N SER A 288 5.03 -22.37 -7.69
CA SER A 288 5.60 -23.66 -8.08
C SER A 288 4.96 -24.20 -9.34
N GLY A 289 3.62 -24.22 -9.39
CA GLY A 289 2.88 -24.67 -10.57
C GLY A 289 3.12 -23.77 -11.78
N ALA A 290 3.20 -22.45 -11.57
CA ALA A 290 3.53 -21.47 -12.60
C ALA A 290 4.91 -21.76 -13.22
N LYS A 291 5.93 -22.06 -12.40
CA LYS A 291 7.26 -22.45 -12.91
C LYS A 291 7.19 -23.65 -13.86
N THR A 292 6.35 -24.66 -13.59
CA THR A 292 6.25 -25.86 -14.45
C THR A 292 5.73 -25.58 -15.86
N LEU A 293 5.13 -24.41 -16.10
CA LEU A 293 4.63 -23.98 -17.42
C LEU A 293 5.71 -23.32 -18.29
N ASN A 294 6.93 -23.15 -17.76
CA ASN A 294 8.05 -22.41 -18.35
C ASN A 294 7.71 -20.97 -18.83
N PRO A 295 7.19 -20.09 -17.95
CA PRO A 295 6.89 -18.70 -18.29
C PRO A 295 8.14 -17.91 -18.67
N ARG A 296 8.05 -17.07 -19.71
CA ARG A 296 9.13 -16.15 -20.09
C ARG A 296 9.38 -15.13 -18.98
N LEU A 297 8.32 -14.64 -18.35
CA LEU A 297 8.37 -13.61 -17.32
C LEU A 297 7.46 -13.98 -16.14
N ILE A 298 7.95 -13.76 -14.92
CA ILE A 298 7.15 -13.70 -13.71
C ILE A 298 7.38 -12.33 -13.05
N THR A 299 6.33 -11.54 -12.91
CA THR A 299 6.32 -10.29 -12.15
C THR A 299 5.77 -10.56 -10.74
N LEU A 300 6.59 -10.29 -9.73
CA LEU A 300 6.23 -10.41 -8.31
C LEU A 300 6.22 -9.03 -7.66
N VAL A 301 5.09 -8.63 -7.11
CA VAL A 301 4.94 -7.42 -6.28
C VAL A 301 4.58 -7.85 -4.87
N GLU A 302 5.33 -7.42 -3.85
CA GLU A 302 5.14 -7.82 -2.44
C GLU A 302 5.30 -6.64 -1.45
N GLU A 303 4.41 -6.55 -0.45
CA GLU A 303 4.46 -5.58 0.66
C GLU A 303 5.76 -5.80 1.48
N GLU A 304 6.63 -4.78 1.52
CA GLU A 304 7.96 -4.85 2.14
C GLU A 304 7.86 -4.67 3.66
N MET A 305 7.34 -5.68 4.34
CA MET A 305 7.61 -5.85 5.77
C MET A 305 9.11 -6.07 5.97
N GLY A 306 9.70 -5.46 7.00
CA GLY A 306 11.10 -5.65 7.35
C GLY A 306 11.45 -7.11 7.69
N PRO A 307 12.75 -7.46 7.82
CA PRO A 307 13.16 -8.80 8.25
C PRO A 307 12.46 -9.16 9.57
N PRO A 308 11.92 -10.38 9.72
CA PRO A 308 11.06 -10.74 10.84
C PRO A 308 11.82 -10.59 12.16
N SER A 309 11.34 -9.73 13.07
CA SER A 309 11.99 -9.56 14.37
C SER A 309 11.98 -10.85 15.20
N ASP A 310 13.17 -11.21 15.70
CA ASP A 310 13.39 -12.28 16.68
C ASP A 310 12.65 -12.03 18.02
N GLY A 311 12.15 -10.81 18.25
CA GLY A 311 11.36 -10.42 19.43
C GLY A 311 9.96 -11.06 19.53
N GLY A 312 9.73 -12.19 18.86
CA GLY A 312 8.48 -12.96 18.92
C GLY A 312 7.24 -12.16 18.53
N PHE A 313 6.18 -12.23 19.34
CA PHE A 313 4.97 -11.45 19.11
C PHE A 313 5.23 -9.93 19.22
N VAL A 314 5.96 -9.49 20.24
CA VAL A 314 6.10 -8.06 20.57
C VAL A 314 6.98 -7.35 19.54
N GLY A 315 8.11 -7.97 19.13
CA GLY A 315 8.95 -7.44 18.05
C GLY A 315 8.17 -7.26 16.75
N ARG A 316 7.49 -8.31 16.29
CA ARG A 316 6.69 -8.27 15.05
C ARG A 316 5.46 -7.35 15.15
N PHE A 317 4.91 -7.14 16.35
CA PHE A 317 3.90 -6.10 16.61
C PHE A 317 4.47 -4.69 16.41
N ILE A 318 5.66 -4.42 16.96
CA ILE A 318 6.37 -3.14 16.81
C ILE A 318 6.74 -2.88 15.33
N ASP A 319 7.20 -3.89 14.59
CA ASP A 319 7.46 -3.77 13.14
C ASP A 319 6.17 -3.44 12.37
N THR A 320 5.06 -4.11 12.72
CA THR A 320 3.75 -3.87 12.10
C THR A 320 3.22 -2.48 12.41
N LEU A 321 3.44 -1.97 13.64
CA LEU A 321 3.10 -0.61 14.01
C LEU A 321 3.93 0.41 13.22
N HIS A 322 5.25 0.25 13.16
CA HIS A 322 6.12 1.13 12.35
C HIS A 322 5.76 1.14 10.86
N HIS A 323 5.40 -0.01 10.29
CA HIS A 323 4.95 -0.11 8.90
C HIS A 323 3.67 0.68 8.66
N TYR A 324 2.62 0.44 9.45
CA TYR A 324 1.37 1.18 9.27
C TYR A 324 1.47 2.65 9.68
N SER A 325 2.35 3.05 10.61
CA SER A 325 2.69 4.46 10.82
C SER A 325 3.23 5.13 9.56
N ALA A 326 4.14 4.47 8.83
CA ALA A 326 4.67 4.99 7.57
C ALA A 326 3.59 5.07 6.47
N VAL A 327 2.70 4.08 6.38
CA VAL A 327 1.56 4.10 5.42
C VAL A 327 0.54 5.20 5.74
N TYR A 328 0.23 5.45 7.02
CA TYR A 328 -0.68 6.54 7.41
C TYR A 328 -0.06 7.91 7.14
N ASP A 329 1.20 8.11 7.50
CA ASP A 329 1.98 9.32 7.22
C ASP A 329 2.11 9.61 5.72
N SER A 330 2.32 8.56 4.89
CA SER A 330 2.39 8.70 3.42
C SER A 330 1.06 9.03 2.75
N LEU A 331 -0.07 8.65 3.36
CA LEU A 331 -1.42 8.99 2.89
C LEU A 331 -1.89 10.36 3.38
N GLU A 332 -1.51 10.76 4.60
CA GLU A 332 -1.84 12.08 5.15
C GLU A 332 -1.20 13.20 4.34
N ALA A 333 0.11 13.07 4.04
CA ALA A 333 0.80 13.96 3.12
C ALA A 333 0.19 13.91 1.71
N GLY A 334 -0.22 12.72 1.26
CA GLY A 334 -0.87 12.50 -0.03
C GLY A 334 -2.10 13.36 -0.28
N PHE A 335 -2.92 13.62 0.75
CA PHE A 335 -4.24 14.22 0.55
C PHE A 335 -4.78 14.95 1.81
N PRO A 336 -4.20 16.10 2.18
CA PRO A 336 -4.48 16.74 3.46
C PRO A 336 -5.94 17.18 3.64
N MET A 337 -6.67 17.55 2.58
CA MET A 337 -7.95 18.26 2.71
C MET A 337 -9.25 17.41 2.75
N GLN A 338 -9.20 16.08 2.84
CA GLN A 338 -10.42 15.25 2.95
C GLN A 338 -10.32 14.12 3.99
N SER A 339 -10.60 14.43 5.26
CA SER A 339 -10.66 13.44 6.36
C SER A 339 -11.60 12.27 6.04
N ARG A 340 -12.80 12.53 5.52
CA ARG A 340 -13.78 11.50 5.14
C ARG A 340 -13.30 10.56 4.03
N ALA A 341 -12.44 11.05 3.11
CA ALA A 341 -11.85 10.23 2.05
C ALA A 341 -10.76 9.30 2.61
N ARG A 342 -9.88 9.85 3.46
CA ARG A 342 -8.85 9.10 4.19
C ARG A 342 -9.49 8.03 5.09
N ALA A 343 -10.46 8.40 5.91
CA ALA A 343 -11.21 7.50 6.79
C ALA A 343 -11.92 6.36 6.03
N LEU A 344 -12.38 6.57 4.79
CA LEU A 344 -12.95 5.49 3.98
C LEU A 344 -11.89 4.44 3.59
N VAL A 345 -10.70 4.87 3.18
CA VAL A 345 -9.58 3.99 2.82
C VAL A 345 -8.98 3.29 4.04
N GLU A 346 -8.83 4.01 5.15
CA GLU A 346 -8.43 3.47 6.45
C GLU A 346 -9.40 2.36 6.90
N ARG A 347 -10.71 2.63 6.85
CA ARG A 347 -11.76 1.68 7.29
C ARG A 347 -11.89 0.46 6.38
N VAL A 348 -11.89 0.64 5.06
CA VAL A 348 -12.19 -0.44 4.10
C VAL A 348 -10.97 -1.32 3.81
N PHE A 349 -9.75 -0.77 3.88
CA PHE A 349 -8.53 -1.54 3.65
C PHE A 349 -7.62 -1.64 4.88
N LEU A 350 -7.18 -0.53 5.47
CA LEU A 350 -6.08 -0.57 6.44
C LEU A 350 -6.48 -1.23 7.77
N GLY A 351 -7.65 -0.94 8.33
CA GLY A 351 -8.16 -1.55 9.57
C GLY A 351 -8.31 -3.08 9.49
N PRO A 352 -8.99 -3.63 8.47
CA PRO A 352 -9.03 -5.08 8.21
C PRO A 352 -7.64 -5.70 8.00
N ARG A 353 -6.71 -4.97 7.39
CA ARG A 353 -5.33 -5.43 7.16
C ARG A 353 -4.50 -5.45 8.45
N ILE A 354 -4.55 -4.40 9.27
CA ILE A 354 -3.97 -4.35 10.62
C ILE A 354 -4.50 -5.53 11.45
N THR A 355 -5.82 -5.68 11.51
CA THR A 355 -6.50 -6.76 12.26
C THR A 355 -6.04 -8.14 11.78
N GLY A 356 -6.02 -8.37 10.47
CA GLY A 356 -5.55 -9.63 9.89
C GLY A 356 -4.08 -9.90 10.14
N SER A 357 -3.21 -8.90 10.05
CA SER A 357 -1.77 -9.01 10.28
C SER A 357 -1.45 -9.35 11.74
N LEU A 358 -2.02 -8.60 12.70
CA LEU A 358 -1.86 -8.92 14.12
C LEU A 358 -2.45 -10.29 14.46
N ALA A 359 -3.56 -10.69 13.86
CA ALA A 359 -4.14 -12.02 14.07
C ALA A 359 -3.28 -13.17 13.53
N ARG A 360 -2.51 -12.96 12.46
CA ARG A 360 -1.52 -13.95 11.99
C ARG A 360 -0.31 -13.98 12.93
N ILE A 361 0.26 -12.83 13.26
CA ILE A 361 1.43 -12.68 14.12
C ILE A 361 1.18 -13.23 15.54
N TYR A 362 -0.03 -13.07 16.08
CA TYR A 362 -0.44 -13.60 17.39
C TYR A 362 -0.64 -15.12 17.40
N ARG A 363 -0.99 -15.74 16.26
CA ARG A 363 -1.09 -17.22 16.13
C ARG A 363 0.30 -17.83 15.94
N ALA A 364 1.08 -17.30 15.00
CA ALA A 364 2.46 -17.68 14.72
C ALA A 364 3.47 -17.26 15.83
N ARG A 365 3.01 -17.06 17.07
CA ARG A 365 3.87 -16.96 18.26
C ARG A 365 4.27 -18.34 18.80
N GLU A 366 3.46 -19.36 18.51
CA GLU A 366 3.62 -20.75 18.96
C GLU A 366 4.27 -21.64 17.88
N GLU A 367 4.42 -21.11 16.66
CA GLU A 367 5.05 -21.75 15.51
C GLU A 367 6.32 -20.97 15.13
N ALA A 368 7.45 -21.65 14.97
CA ALA A 368 8.72 -21.05 14.56
C ALA A 368 8.74 -20.79 13.03
N GLY A 369 7.83 -19.94 12.56
CA GLY A 369 7.71 -19.56 11.16
C GLY A 369 8.67 -18.45 10.77
N GLU A 370 9.60 -18.74 9.85
CA GLU A 370 10.41 -17.73 9.17
C GLU A 370 9.53 -16.78 8.34
N GLY A 371 9.96 -15.51 8.23
CA GLY A 371 9.27 -14.52 7.42
C GLY A 371 9.53 -14.74 5.93
N TYR A 372 8.58 -15.35 5.21
CA TYR A 372 8.69 -15.62 3.78
C TYR A 372 8.88 -14.35 2.93
N SER A 373 10.11 -14.07 2.49
CA SER A 373 10.36 -13.22 1.33
C SER A 373 10.12 -14.04 0.07
N TRP A 374 9.11 -13.67 -0.73
CA TRP A 374 8.79 -14.44 -1.93
C TRP A 374 9.88 -14.29 -3.00
N GLY A 375 10.54 -13.14 -3.08
CA GLY A 375 11.73 -12.98 -3.93
C GLY A 375 12.84 -13.98 -3.61
N GLN A 376 13.19 -14.17 -2.32
CA GLN A 376 14.20 -15.16 -1.93
C GLN A 376 13.73 -16.60 -2.24
N TRP A 377 12.46 -16.90 -1.98
CA TRP A 377 11.87 -18.21 -2.27
C TRP A 377 11.88 -18.53 -3.77
N LEU A 378 11.58 -17.55 -4.65
CA LEU A 378 11.65 -17.72 -6.11
C LEU A 378 13.08 -18.10 -6.57
N GLY A 379 14.09 -17.43 -6.01
CA GLY A 379 15.49 -17.79 -6.24
C GLY A 379 15.83 -19.20 -5.73
N ALA A 380 15.37 -19.57 -4.54
CA ALA A 380 15.60 -20.88 -3.93
C ALA A 380 14.94 -22.04 -4.71
N VAL A 381 13.75 -21.83 -5.30
CA VAL A 381 13.14 -22.80 -6.22
C VAL A 381 13.74 -22.76 -7.64
N GLY A 382 14.79 -21.98 -7.87
CA GLY A 382 15.53 -21.93 -9.13
C GLY A 382 14.81 -21.20 -10.26
N LEU A 383 14.21 -20.05 -9.97
CA LEU A 383 13.88 -19.01 -10.96
C LEU A 383 15.01 -17.98 -10.99
N ARG A 384 15.31 -17.44 -12.18
CA ARG A 384 16.43 -16.51 -12.40
C ARG A 384 15.93 -15.06 -12.30
N PRO A 385 16.65 -14.16 -11.61
CA PRO A 385 16.35 -12.73 -11.61
C PRO A 385 16.59 -12.11 -12.99
N ILE A 386 15.73 -11.18 -13.43
CA ILE A 386 15.96 -10.35 -14.65
C ILE A 386 16.22 -8.90 -14.22
N SER A 387 17.25 -8.27 -14.76
CA SER A 387 17.59 -6.88 -14.43
C SER A 387 16.45 -5.89 -14.71
N ILE A 388 16.24 -4.95 -13.80
CA ILE A 388 15.35 -3.78 -13.98
C ILE A 388 15.86 -2.97 -15.18
N SER A 389 14.97 -2.60 -16.11
CA SER A 389 15.35 -1.79 -17.26
C SER A 389 15.48 -0.30 -16.91
N PHE A 390 16.27 0.45 -17.67
CA PHE A 390 16.35 1.91 -17.56
C PHE A 390 14.95 2.58 -17.65
N ALA A 391 14.06 2.04 -18.48
CA ALA A 391 12.69 2.55 -18.62
C ALA A 391 11.85 2.31 -17.36
N ASN A 392 12.04 1.19 -16.63
CA ASN A 392 11.43 0.99 -15.31
C ASN A 392 11.88 2.06 -14.31
N HIS A 393 13.18 2.39 -14.25
CA HIS A 393 13.66 3.48 -13.36
C HIS A 393 13.09 4.85 -13.74
N CYS A 394 13.07 5.19 -15.04
CA CYS A 394 12.51 6.44 -15.52
C CYS A 394 11.01 6.54 -15.20
N GLN A 395 10.25 5.48 -15.46
CA GLN A 395 8.82 5.41 -15.19
C GLN A 395 8.52 5.51 -13.68
N ALA A 396 9.27 4.79 -12.83
CA ALA A 396 9.09 4.88 -11.38
C ALA A 396 9.36 6.30 -10.86
N LYS A 397 10.44 6.95 -11.32
CA LYS A 397 10.74 8.35 -10.97
C LYS A 397 9.67 9.33 -11.48
N LEU A 398 9.19 9.16 -12.71
CA LEU A 398 8.09 9.96 -13.27
C LEU A 398 6.78 9.77 -12.50
N LEU A 399 6.48 8.55 -12.02
CA LEU A 399 5.33 8.28 -11.18
C LEU A 399 5.46 9.00 -9.82
N LEU A 400 6.64 8.97 -9.18
CA LEU A 400 6.82 9.65 -7.89
C LEU A 400 6.70 11.16 -8.00
N GLY A 401 7.12 11.76 -9.12
CA GLY A 401 6.92 13.18 -9.42
C GLY A 401 5.46 13.64 -9.59
N LEU A 402 4.48 12.73 -9.44
CA LEU A 402 3.05 13.04 -9.34
C LEU A 402 2.54 13.08 -7.89
N TYR A 403 3.41 12.85 -6.90
CA TYR A 403 3.12 12.82 -5.46
C TYR A 403 4.19 13.59 -4.66
N ASN A 404 4.01 13.69 -3.35
CA ASN A 404 4.88 14.48 -2.47
C ASN A 404 6.30 13.89 -2.29
N ASP A 405 7.25 14.78 -2.02
CA ASP A 405 8.70 14.52 -1.89
C ASP A 405 9.13 13.51 -0.81
N GLY A 406 8.20 12.99 -0.01
CA GLY A 406 8.48 11.95 0.99
C GLY A 406 8.58 10.53 0.40
N TYR A 407 8.11 10.30 -0.84
CA TYR A 407 8.25 9.00 -1.51
C TYR A 407 9.62 8.86 -2.19
N SER A 408 10.20 7.65 -2.12
CA SER A 408 11.48 7.32 -2.73
C SER A 408 11.41 6.05 -3.57
N VAL A 409 12.31 5.91 -4.56
CA VAL A 409 12.52 4.66 -5.29
C VAL A 409 13.97 4.22 -5.17
N GLU A 410 14.14 2.97 -4.76
CA GLU A 410 15.40 2.28 -4.50
C GLU A 410 15.50 1.07 -5.43
N GLU A 411 16.72 0.69 -5.81
CA GLU A 411 17.03 -0.60 -6.43
C GLU A 411 17.77 -1.43 -5.38
N LEU A 412 17.14 -2.50 -4.87
CA LEU A 412 17.67 -3.28 -3.75
C LEU A 412 18.51 -4.48 -4.21
N THR A 413 18.10 -5.07 -5.33
CA THR A 413 18.87 -6.03 -6.12
C THR A 413 18.65 -5.67 -7.59
N SER A 414 19.51 -6.16 -8.48
CA SER A 414 19.41 -5.85 -9.92
C SER A 414 18.03 -6.11 -10.53
N ASN A 415 17.21 -6.99 -9.92
CA ASN A 415 15.86 -7.33 -10.36
C ASN A 415 14.72 -6.85 -9.46
N LYS A 416 14.97 -6.01 -8.43
CA LYS A 416 13.94 -5.54 -7.49
C LYS A 416 14.02 -4.02 -7.28
N LEU A 417 13.00 -3.31 -7.76
CA LEU A 417 12.71 -1.94 -7.32
C LEU A 417 11.89 -1.96 -6.03
N VAL A 418 12.14 -0.97 -5.18
CA VAL A 418 11.45 -0.76 -3.91
C VAL A 418 10.90 0.66 -3.85
N LEU A 419 9.61 0.78 -3.53
CA LEU A 419 8.96 2.02 -3.13
C LEU A 419 9.17 2.24 -1.64
N GLY A 420 9.79 3.36 -1.30
CA GLY A 420 9.95 3.83 0.08
C GLY A 420 9.07 5.04 0.39
N TRP A 421 8.88 5.27 1.68
CA TRP A 421 8.41 6.51 2.27
C TRP A 421 9.33 6.91 3.41
N LYS A 422 9.95 8.09 3.31
CA LYS A 422 11.03 8.55 4.20
C LYS A 422 12.11 7.45 4.33
N SER A 423 12.27 6.84 5.50
CA SER A 423 13.24 5.76 5.77
C SER A 423 12.65 4.34 5.80
N ARG A 424 11.36 4.17 5.47
CA ARG A 424 10.70 2.85 5.45
C ARG A 424 10.42 2.39 4.02
N ARG A 425 10.82 1.15 3.73
CA ARG A 425 10.33 0.41 2.56
C ARG A 425 8.84 0.12 2.77
N LEU A 426 8.05 0.21 1.70
CA LEU A 426 6.59 0.00 1.73
C LEU A 426 6.15 -1.15 0.83
N LEU A 427 6.75 -1.24 -0.35
CA LEU A 427 6.36 -2.18 -1.41
C LEU A 427 7.56 -2.44 -2.33
N SER A 428 7.71 -3.65 -2.85
CA SER A 428 8.66 -3.93 -3.92
C SER A 428 8.00 -4.56 -5.14
N ALA A 429 8.66 -4.39 -6.28
CA ALA A 429 8.31 -5.00 -7.56
C ALA A 429 9.58 -5.66 -8.13
N SER A 430 9.49 -6.95 -8.45
CA SER A 430 10.63 -7.75 -8.88
C SER A 430 10.33 -8.64 -10.09
N ILE A 431 11.36 -8.88 -10.90
CA ILE A 431 11.26 -9.52 -12.22
C ILE A 431 12.07 -10.83 -12.22
N TRP A 432 11.47 -11.90 -12.75
CA TRP A 432 12.03 -13.25 -12.76
C TRP A 432 11.71 -14.01 -14.06
N THR A 433 12.46 -15.06 -14.37
CA THR A 433 12.18 -16.00 -15.47
C THR A 433 12.50 -17.45 -15.08
N SER A 434 11.86 -18.40 -15.78
CA SER A 434 12.25 -19.82 -15.76
C SER A 434 13.12 -20.23 -16.94
N GLN A 435 13.42 -19.31 -17.86
CA GLN A 435 14.23 -19.61 -19.05
C GLN A 435 15.72 -19.52 -18.71
N ASP A 436 16.49 -20.51 -19.17
CA ASP A 436 17.92 -20.36 -19.34
C ASP A 436 18.17 -19.46 -20.58
N GLY A 437 19.20 -18.61 -20.54
CA GLY A 437 19.36 -17.46 -21.46
C GLY A 437 19.40 -17.83 -22.95
N ASP A 438 19.07 -16.91 -23.86
CA ASP A 438 19.08 -15.44 -23.68
C ASP A 438 17.69 -14.75 -23.87
N LEU A 439 17.57 -13.53 -23.34
CA LEU A 439 16.47 -12.58 -23.56
C LEU A 439 17.01 -11.21 -23.99
#